data_AF-A0A2H0CST9-F1
#
_entry.id   AF-A0A2H0CST9-F1
#
_cell.length_a   1.000
_cell.length_b   1.000
_cell.length_c   1.000
_cell.angle_alpha   90.00
_cell.angle_beta   90.00
_cell.angle_gamma   90.00
#
_symmetry.space_group_name_H-M   'P 1'
#
loop_
_entity.id
_entity.type
_entity.pdbx_description
1 polymer ?
#
loop_
_entity_poly.entity_id
_entity_poly.type
_entity_poly.pdbx_seq_one_letter_code
_entity_poly.pdbx_strand_id
1 'polypeptide(L)' 'MKDKYNIEMEDISTFSLERSKDFLFWEDIFYQDLLEQVLKNLDDDKAHRFCRVVRTGSPFQLNDFFYRIKSS' A
#
# COMPACT_ATOMS: atom_id res chain seq x y z
N MET A 1 1.32 14.28 -0.77
CA MET A 1 2.66 14.41 -0.14
C MET A 1 3.66 14.28 -1.27
N LYS A 2 4.50 15.29 -1.52
CA LYS A 2 5.50 15.26 -2.60
C LYS A 2 6.77 14.59 -2.08
N ASP A 3 7.29 13.61 -2.80
CA ASP A 3 8.59 12.98 -2.48
C ASP A 3 9.78 13.90 -2.85
N LYS A 4 11.00 13.45 -2.50
CA LYS A 4 12.27 14.16 -2.77
C LYS A 4 12.60 14.32 -4.27
N TYR A 5 11.89 13.61 -5.14
CA TYR A 5 12.01 13.66 -6.60
C TYR A 5 10.85 14.42 -7.28
N ASN A 6 9.97 15.04 -6.48
CA ASN A 6 8.82 15.83 -6.94
C ASN A 6 7.82 15.01 -7.78
N ILE A 7 7.77 13.70 -7.58
CA ILE A 7 6.77 12.81 -8.17
C ILE A 7 5.50 12.89 -7.28
N GLU A 8 4.31 12.79 -7.88
CA GLU A 8 3.08 12.67 -7.10
C GLU A 8 2.90 11.19 -6.77
N MET A 9 3.00 10.82 -5.49
CA MET A 9 2.59 9.48 -5.05
C MET A 9 1.14 9.24 -5.47
N GLU A 10 0.92 8.15 -6.22
CA GLU A 10 -0.41 7.68 -6.61
C GLU A 10 -1.30 7.55 -5.36
N ASP A 11 -2.37 8.34 -5.29
CA ASP A 11 -3.25 8.38 -4.14
C ASP A 11 -4.13 7.13 -4.06
N ILE A 12 -3.92 6.33 -3.01
CA ILE A 12 -4.72 5.15 -2.71
C ILE A 12 -5.60 5.32 -1.46
N SER A 13 -5.66 6.53 -0.88
CA SER A 13 -6.33 6.81 0.40
C SER A 13 -7.85 6.64 0.35
N THR A 14 -8.43 6.72 -0.84
CA THR A 14 -9.87 6.59 -1.07
C THR A 14 -10.34 5.15 -1.23
N PHE A 15 -9.41 4.19 -1.38
CA PHE A 15 -9.75 2.79 -1.58
C PHE A 15 -9.81 2.03 -0.25
N SER A 16 -10.72 1.06 -0.17
CA SER A 16 -10.67 0.05 0.88
C SER A 16 -9.44 -0.81 0.68
N LEU A 17 -8.68 -1.02 1.74
CA LEU A 17 -7.42 -1.76 1.71
C LEU A 17 -7.56 -3.01 2.57
N GLU A 18 -6.87 -4.06 2.14
CA GLU A 18 -6.77 -5.28 2.91
C GLU A 18 -5.35 -5.82 2.89
N ARG A 19 -5.00 -6.56 3.95
CA ARG A 19 -3.72 -7.26 4.07
C ARG A 19 -3.91 -8.74 4.34
N SER A 20 -2.92 -9.54 3.97
CA SER A 20 -2.89 -10.98 4.22
C SER A 20 -1.47 -11.44 4.52
N LYS A 21 -1.31 -12.50 5.34
CA LYS A 21 0.00 -13.15 5.53
C LYS A 21 0.27 -14.25 4.51
N ASP A 22 -0.78 -14.86 3.98
CA ASP A 22 -0.72 -16.15 3.28
C ASP A 22 -1.61 -16.24 2.04
N PHE A 23 -2.27 -15.13 1.65
CA PHE A 23 -3.31 -15.05 0.61
C PHE A 23 -4.62 -15.81 0.91
N LEU A 24 -4.72 -16.53 2.04
CA LEU A 24 -5.90 -17.30 2.39
C LEU A 24 -6.94 -16.45 3.12
N PHE A 25 -6.47 -15.58 4.01
CA PHE A 25 -7.33 -14.66 4.77
C PHE A 25 -6.88 -13.21 4.59
N TRP A 26 -7.85 -12.34 4.29
CA TRP A 26 -7.63 -10.92 4.10
C TRP A 26 -8.33 -10.11 5.20
N GLU A 27 -7.55 -9.27 5.88
CA GLU A 27 -8.00 -8.37 6.93
C GLU A 27 -8.16 -6.97 6.38
N ASP A 28 -9.30 -6.33 6.64
CA ASP A 28 -9.49 -4.91 6.34
C ASP A 28 -8.50 -4.06 7.15
N ILE A 29 -7.90 -3.06 6.50
CA ILE A 29 -7.01 -2.09 7.13
C ILE A 29 -7.37 -0.67 6.73
N PHE A 30 -7.04 0.28 7.60
CA PHE A 30 -7.16 1.71 7.28
C PHE A 30 -5.89 2.20 6.57
N TYR A 31 -6.07 3.09 5.59
CA TYR A 31 -4.95 3.75 4.92
C TYR A 31 -4.03 4.49 5.92
N GLN A 32 -4.59 5.09 6.97
CA GLN A 32 -3.80 5.79 8.00
C GLN A 32 -2.81 4.85 8.71
N ASP A 33 -3.25 3.64 9.06
CA ASP A 33 -2.39 2.64 9.70
C ASP A 33 -1.28 2.17 8.76
N LEU A 34 -1.63 1.92 7.49
CA LEU A 34 -0.67 1.57 6.46
C LEU A 34 0.38 2.69 6.27
N LEU A 35 -0.07 3.94 6.24
CA LEU A 35 0.80 5.11 6.07
C LEU A 35 1.78 5.22 7.24
N GLU A 36 1.29 5.16 8.48
CA GLU A 36 2.11 5.39 9.67
C GLU A 36 3.04 4.22 10.01
N GLN A 37 2.56 2.99 9.89
CA GLN A 37 3.32 1.81 10.30
C GLN A 37 4.25 1.32 9.18
N VAL A 38 3.87 1.53 7.92
CA VAL A 38 4.57 0.94 6.78
C VAL A 38 5.16 2.02 5.87
N LEU A 39 4.32 2.82 5.20
CA LEU A 39 4.79 3.69 4.10
C LEU A 39 5.79 4.76 4.57
N LYS A 40 5.59 5.37 5.74
CA LYS A 40 6.55 6.36 6.30
C LYS A 40 7.94 5.78 6.60
N ASN A 41 8.03 4.46 6.77
CA ASN A 41 9.29 3.76 7.06
C ASN A 41 9.93 3.16 5.79
N LEU A 42 9.29 3.28 4.62
CA LEU A 42 9.84 2.84 3.35
C LEU A 42 10.66 3.97 2.71
N ASP A 43 11.68 3.58 1.94
CA ASP A 43 12.28 4.52 0.99
C ASP A 43 11.26 4.89 -0.10
N ASP A 44 11.35 6.13 -0.57
CA ASP A 44 10.41 6.74 -1.52
C ASP A 44 10.18 5.84 -2.74
N ASP A 45 11.25 5.31 -3.34
CA ASP A 45 11.17 4.45 -4.54
C ASP A 45 10.32 3.19 -4.28
N LYS A 46 10.42 2.64 -3.07
CA LYS A 46 9.65 1.45 -2.67
C LYS A 46 8.20 1.81 -2.37
N ALA A 47 7.94 2.96 -1.75
CA ALA A 47 6.59 3.48 -1.54
C ALA A 47 5.88 3.77 -2.86
N HIS A 48 6.57 4.37 -3.84
CA HIS A 48 6.02 4.59 -5.19
C HIS A 48 5.66 3.30 -5.90
N ARG A 49 6.57 2.32 -5.88
CA ARG A 49 6.32 1.02 -6.50
C ARG A 49 5.13 0.32 -5.86
N PHE A 50 5.03 0.39 -4.54
CA PHE A 50 3.90 -0.14 -3.78
C PHE A 50 2.58 0.50 -4.25
N CYS A 51 2.45 1.83 -4.20
CA CYS A 51 1.21 2.51 -4.57
C CYS A 51 0.81 2.19 -6.02
N ARG A 52 1.78 2.16 -6.94
CA ARG A 52 1.54 1.83 -8.34
C ARG A 52 0.97 0.42 -8.54
N VAL A 53 1.52 -0.59 -7.85
CA VAL A 53 1.06 -1.98 -7.98
C VAL A 53 -0.28 -2.20 -7.30
N VAL A 54 -0.44 -1.65 -6.10
CA VAL A 54 -1.70 -1.78 -5.34
C VAL A 54 -2.85 -1.09 -6.06
N ARG A 55 -2.60 0.07 -6.70
CA ARG A 55 -3.60 0.78 -7.52
C ARG A 55 -4.07 0.00 -8.73
N THR A 56 -3.26 -0.90 -9.30
CA THR A 56 -3.70 -1.78 -10.38
C THR A 56 -4.48 -3.01 -9.89
N GLY A 57 -4.80 -3.06 -8.59
CA GLY A 57 -5.52 -4.17 -7.95
C GLY A 57 -4.64 -5.39 -7.65
N SER A 58 -3.34 -5.30 -7.93
CA SER A 58 -2.42 -6.40 -7.69
C SER A 58 -1.88 -6.36 -6.26
N PRO A 59 -1.78 -7.52 -5.57
CA PRO A 59 -1.16 -7.58 -4.26
C PRO A 59 0.33 -7.23 -4.30
N PHE A 60 0.79 -6.51 -3.28
CA PHE A 60 2.20 -6.18 -3.10
C PHE A 60 2.68 -6.63 -1.72
N GLN A 61 3.80 -7.34 -1.67
CA GLN A 61 4.40 -7.79 -0.42
C GLN A 61 5.26 -6.69 0.22
N LEU A 62 4.97 -6.34 1.47
CA LEU A 62 5.84 -5.54 2.32
C LEU A 62 6.04 -6.28 3.64
N ASN A 63 7.29 -6.56 3.98
CA ASN A 63 7.67 -7.32 5.18
C ASN A 63 6.90 -8.67 5.20
N ASP A 64 6.17 -8.93 6.28
CA ASP A 64 5.45 -10.19 6.52
C ASP A 64 4.02 -10.21 5.96
N PHE A 65 3.60 -9.15 5.25
CA PHE A 65 2.23 -9.02 4.76
C PHE A 65 2.18 -8.68 3.27
N PHE A 66 1.15 -9.17 2.61
CA PHE A 66 0.68 -8.73 1.30
C PHE A 66 -0.41 -7.71 1.50
N TYR A 67 -0.43 -6.68 0.66
CA TYR A 67 -1.40 -5.59 0.70
C TYR A 67 -2.04 -5.43 -0.67
N ARG A 68 -3.34 -5.12 -0.72
CA ARG A 68 -4.02 -4.79 -1.97
C ARG A 68 -5.21 -3.87 -1.71
N ILE A 69 -5.76 -3.31 -2.79
CA ILE A 69 -7.10 -2.74 -2.77
C ILE A 69 -8.10 -3.89 -2.69
N LYS A 70 -9.04 -3.77 -1.76
CA LYS A 70 -10.15 -4.71 -1.63
C LYS A 70 -10.92 -4.74 -2.93
N SER A 71 -10.98 -5.92 -3.54
CA SER A 71 -11.80 -6.14 -4.72
C SER A 71 -13.27 -6.05 -4.30
N SER A 72 -14.03 -5.15 -4.93
CA SER A 72 -15.47 -4.96 -4.67
C SER A 72 -16.29 -6.18 -5.07
#